data_AF-A0AAP2UXE5-F1
#
_entry.id   AF-A0AAP2UXE5-F1
#
_cell.length_a   1.000
_cell.length_b   1.000
_cell.length_c   1.000
_cell.angle_alpha   90.00
_cell.angle_beta   90.00
_cell.angle_gamma   90.00
#
_symmetry.space_group_name_H-M   'P 1'
#
loop_
_entity.id
_entity.type
_entity.pdbx_description
1 polymer ?
#
loop_
_entity_poly.entity_id
_entity_poly.type
_entity_poly.pdbx_seq_one_letter_code
_entity_poly.pdbx_strand_id
1 'polypeptide(L)'
;MAVFSVDSDAVLSATAAVRGTADRLAGETSAMLAQLTALQSSWTGTAALGFQSVIDRWRATQREVEASLADISAALGTAGQQYAQTEATTAGLFR
;
A
#
# COMPACT_ATOMS: atom_id res chain seq x y z
N MET A 1 28.75 3.29 23.29
CA MET A 1 28.38 2.67 21.99
C MET A 1 26.87 2.60 21.93
N ALA A 2 26.25 3.53 21.21
CA ALA A 2 24.80 3.61 21.06
C ALA A 2 24.54 4.04 19.61
N VAL A 3 24.20 3.10 18.71
CA VAL A 3 23.83 3.51 17.33
C VAL A 3 22.77 2.62 16.66
N PHE A 4 22.61 1.33 16.95
CA PHE A 4 21.70 0.50 16.14
C PHE A 4 20.24 0.41 16.61
N SER A 5 19.95 0.43 17.92
CA SER A 5 18.58 0.22 18.44
C SER A 5 17.62 1.39 18.17
N VAL A 6 18.10 2.64 18.13
CA VAL A 6 17.25 3.83 17.89
C VAL A 6 16.75 3.89 16.44
N ASP A 7 17.49 3.31 15.49
CA ASP A 7 17.11 3.28 14.07
C ASP A 7 16.07 2.18 13.78
N SER A 8 16.16 1.02 14.44
CA SER A 8 15.21 -0.09 14.26
C SER A 8 13.77 0.28 14.62
N ASP A 9 13.54 0.90 15.78
CA ASP A 9 12.20 1.33 16.20
C ASP A 9 11.61 2.38 15.25
N ALA A 10 12.44 3.30 14.75
CA ALA A 10 12.03 4.29 13.77
C ALA A 10 11.61 3.62 12.44
N VAL A 11 12.37 2.63 11.96
CA VAL A 11 12.04 1.86 10.75
C VAL A 11 10.77 1.03 10.92
N LEU A 12 10.58 0.38 12.07
CA LEU A 12 9.37 -0.39 12.36
C LEU A 12 8.14 0.52 12.42
N SER A 13 8.26 1.66 13.09
CA SER A 13 7.20 2.68 13.15
C SER A 13 6.86 3.23 11.77
N ALA A 14 7.87 3.59 10.97
CA ALA A 14 7.68 4.05 9.60
C ALA A 14 7.02 2.96 8.73
N THR A 15 7.42 1.70 8.88
CA THR A 15 6.82 0.56 8.19
C THR A 15 5.33 0.42 8.53
N ALA A 16 4.97 0.52 9.81
CA ALA A 16 3.58 0.47 10.25
C ALA A 16 2.76 1.65 9.69
N ALA A 17 3.33 2.87 9.69
CA ALA A 17 2.69 4.05 9.14
C ALA A 17 2.46 3.94 7.62
N VAL A 18 3.43 3.39 6.87
CA VAL A 18 3.29 3.16 5.42
C VAL A 18 2.22 2.11 5.15
N ARG A 19 2.18 0.99 5.90
CA ARG A 19 1.11 -0.01 5.76
C ARG A 19 -0.27 0.59 6.02
N GLY A 20 -0.43 1.35 7.10
CA GLY A 20 -1.71 2.01 7.39
C GLY A 20 -2.11 3.06 6.34
N THR A 21 -1.15 3.62 5.61
CA THR A 21 -1.42 4.51 4.46
C THR A 21 -1.83 3.70 3.23
N ALA A 22 -1.17 2.58 2.97
CA ALA A 22 -1.51 1.65 1.89
C ALA A 22 -2.94 1.12 2.02
N ASP A 23 -3.34 0.69 3.22
CA ASP A 23 -4.70 0.20 3.48
C ASP A 23 -5.76 1.27 3.21
N ARG A 24 -5.47 2.53 3.60
CA ARG A 24 -6.34 3.68 3.32
C ARG A 24 -6.47 3.94 1.82
N LEU A 25 -5.36 3.93 1.09
CA LEU A 25 -5.36 4.11 -0.37
C LEU A 25 -6.13 3.01 -1.10
N ALA A 26 -6.00 1.75 -0.65
CA ALA A 26 -6.78 0.65 -1.21
C ALA A 26 -8.30 0.86 -0.98
N GLY A 27 -8.67 1.30 0.22
CA GLY A 27 -10.06 1.65 0.55
C GLY A 27 -10.61 2.79 -0.30
N GLU A 28 -9.85 3.88 -0.45
CA GLU A 28 -10.21 5.03 -1.28
C GLU A 28 -10.35 4.64 -2.76
N THR A 29 -9.45 3.79 -3.25
CA THR A 29 -9.48 3.32 -4.64
C THR A 29 -10.75 2.50 -4.93
N SER A 30 -11.11 1.61 -4.02
CA SER A 30 -12.36 0.84 -4.07
C SER A 30 -13.60 1.74 -3.99
N ALA A 31 -13.59 2.72 -3.08
CA ALA A 31 -14.68 3.68 -2.93
C ALA A 31 -14.91 4.49 -4.21
N MET A 32 -13.85 4.94 -4.86
CA MET A 32 -13.94 5.67 -6.14
C MET A 32 -14.52 4.81 -7.26
N LEU A 33 -14.15 3.51 -7.34
CA LEU A 33 -14.77 2.60 -8.33
C LEU A 33 -16.29 2.45 -8.08
N ALA A 34 -16.70 2.32 -6.81
CA ALA A 34 -18.11 2.24 -6.44
C ALA A 34 -18.87 3.52 -6.83
N GLN A 35 -18.29 4.69 -6.57
CA GLN A 35 -18.87 5.99 -6.95
C GLN A 35 -19.00 6.12 -8.47
N LEU A 36 -17.97 5.76 -9.24
CA LEU A 36 -18.03 5.78 -10.70
C LEU A 36 -19.09 4.83 -11.26
N THR A 37 -19.22 3.63 -10.68
CA THR A 37 -20.24 2.65 -11.07
C THR A 37 -21.65 3.16 -10.76
N ALA A 38 -21.84 3.78 -9.59
CA ALA A 38 -23.11 4.40 -9.23
C ALA A 38 -23.45 5.57 -10.19
N LEU A 39 -22.48 6.41 -10.54
CA LEU A 39 -22.67 7.50 -11.48
C LEU A 39 -23.04 6.98 -12.88
N GLN A 40 -22.39 5.91 -13.35
CA GLN A 40 -22.71 5.26 -14.63
C GLN A 40 -24.18 4.82 -14.70
N SER A 41 -24.76 4.35 -13.60
CA SER A 41 -26.17 3.94 -13.57
C SER A 41 -27.16 5.09 -13.84
N SER A 42 -26.74 6.35 -13.64
CA SER A 42 -27.55 7.53 -13.92
C SER A 42 -27.40 8.06 -15.35
N TRP A 43 -26.42 7.56 -16.11
CA TRP A 43 -26.17 7.97 -17.49
C TRP A 43 -26.87 7.00 -18.45
N THR A 44 -27.78 7.50 -19.29
CA THR A 44 -28.48 6.70 -20.30
C THR A 44 -28.06 7.08 -21.72
N GLY A 45 -28.22 6.16 -22.68
CA GLY A 45 -27.92 6.42 -24.09
C GLY A 45 -26.42 6.42 -24.40
N THR A 46 -26.03 7.13 -25.46
CA THR A 46 -24.63 7.15 -25.95
C THR A 46 -23.62 7.68 -24.94
N ALA A 47 -24.04 8.53 -24.00
CA ALA A 47 -23.20 9.03 -22.92
C ALA A 47 -22.73 7.91 -21.98
N ALA A 48 -23.53 6.84 -21.81
CA ALA A 48 -23.17 5.69 -20.98
C ALA A 48 -21.95 4.92 -21.53
N LEU A 49 -21.80 4.87 -22.86
CA LEU A 49 -20.66 4.21 -23.52
C LEU A 49 -19.35 4.96 -23.26
N GLY A 50 -19.38 6.30 -23.30
CA GLY A 50 -18.23 7.12 -22.94
C GLY A 50 -17.82 6.94 -21.48
N PHE A 51 -18.81 6.83 -20.58
CA PHE A 51 -18.57 6.62 -19.17
C PHE A 51 -17.99 5.23 -18.84
N GLN A 52 -18.36 4.21 -19.61
CA GLN A 52 -17.77 2.87 -19.48
C GLN A 52 -16.25 2.90 -19.68
N SER A 53 -15.76 3.65 -20.67
CA SER A 53 -14.32 3.82 -20.91
C SER A 53 -13.59 4.46 -19.70
N VAL A 54 -14.24 5.40 -19.00
CA VAL A 54 -13.71 6.00 -17.77
C VAL A 54 -13.58 4.96 -16.66
N ILE A 55 -14.60 4.11 -16.49
CA ILE A 55 -14.57 3.01 -15.51
C ILE A 55 -13.45 2.03 -15.84
N ASP A 56 -13.31 1.63 -17.11
CA ASP A 56 -12.28 0.67 -17.51
C ASP A 56 -10.88 1.22 -17.29
N ARG A 57 -10.66 2.49 -17.62
CA ARG A 57 -9.39 3.19 -17.32
C ARG A 57 -9.13 3.25 -15.82
N TRP A 58 -10.15 3.55 -15.01
CA TRP A 58 -10.01 3.56 -13.56
C TRP A 58 -9.67 2.18 -13.00
N ARG A 59 -10.30 1.11 -13.50
CA ARG A 59 -9.96 -0.27 -13.10
C ARG A 59 -8.52 -0.64 -13.42
N ALA A 60 -7.98 -0.16 -14.55
CA ALA A 60 -6.57 -0.34 -14.86
C ALA A 60 -5.68 0.40 -13.85
N THR A 61 -5.98 1.67 -13.55
CA THR A 61 -5.26 2.45 -12.53
C THR A 61 -5.33 1.81 -11.16
N GLN A 62 -6.48 1.28 -10.75
CA GLN A 62 -6.64 0.56 -9.48
C GLN A 62 -5.67 -0.61 -9.38
N ARG A 63 -5.53 -1.42 -10.44
CA ARG A 63 -4.59 -2.56 -10.43
C ARG A 63 -3.15 -2.12 -10.28
N GLU A 64 -2.75 -1.02 -10.92
CA GLU A 64 -1.41 -0.45 -10.78
C GLU A 64 -1.14 0.05 -9.35
N VAL A 65 -2.15 0.65 -8.71
CA VAL A 65 -2.07 1.06 -7.30
C VAL A 65 -1.93 -0.18 -6.41
N GLU A 66 -2.78 -1.19 -6.58
CA GLU A 66 -2.72 -2.44 -5.81
C GLU A 66 -1.37 -3.15 -5.97
N ALA A 67 -0.82 -3.21 -7.19
CA ALA A 67 0.51 -3.77 -7.45
C ALA A 67 1.61 -2.98 -6.74
N SER A 68 1.58 -1.65 -6.84
CA SER A 68 2.55 -0.77 -6.17
C SER A 68 2.52 -0.92 -4.65
N LEU A 69 1.31 -1.04 -4.05
CA LEU A 69 1.14 -1.24 -2.62
C LEU A 69 1.62 -2.63 -2.17
N ALA A 70 1.44 -3.65 -3.00
CA ALA A 70 1.97 -5.00 -2.75
C ALA A 70 3.51 -5.01 -2.75
N ASP A 71 4.14 -4.35 -3.72
CA ASP A 71 5.60 -4.23 -3.82
C ASP A 71 6.18 -3.49 -2.61
N ILE A 72 5.56 -2.37 -2.21
CA ILE A 72 5.95 -1.64 -0.98
C ILE A 72 5.82 -2.55 0.24
N SER A 73 4.72 -3.29 0.36
CA SER A 73 4.49 -4.18 1.50
C SER A 73 5.53 -5.30 1.58
N ALA A 74 5.93 -5.87 0.44
CA ALA A 74 6.96 -6.89 0.35
C ALA A 74 8.36 -6.33 0.71
N ALA A 75 8.70 -5.14 0.20
CA ALA A 75 9.97 -4.47 0.52
C ALA A 75 10.08 -4.17 2.03
N LEU A 76 9.01 -3.63 2.63
CA LEU A 76 8.97 -3.35 4.06
C LEU A 76 8.99 -4.61 4.92
N GLY A 77 8.34 -5.69 4.47
CA GLY A 77 8.42 -7.00 5.12
C GLY A 77 9.86 -7.54 5.14
N THR A 78 10.57 -7.43 4.02
CA THR A 78 11.97 -7.85 3.89
C THR A 78 12.89 -7.02 4.79
N ALA A 79 12.72 -5.70 4.80
CA ALA A 79 13.47 -4.81 5.67
C ALA A 79 13.28 -5.21 7.14
N GLY A 80 12.03 -5.38 7.60
CA GLY A 80 11.73 -5.78 8.98
C GLY A 80 12.39 -7.11 9.40
N GLN A 81 12.43 -8.10 8.51
CA GLN A 81 13.10 -9.39 8.79
C GLN A 81 14.62 -9.23 8.93
N GLN A 82 15.26 -8.45 8.05
CA GLN A 82 16.70 -8.18 8.12
C GLN A 82 17.09 -7.46 9.41
N TYR A 83 16.28 -6.50 9.86
CA TYR A 83 16.52 -5.79 11.12
C TYR A 83 16.40 -6.73 12.33
N ALA A 84 15.34 -7.54 12.41
CA ALA A 84 15.16 -8.50 13.49
C ALA A 84 16.34 -9.49 13.60
N GLN A 85 16.87 -9.94 12.46
CA GLN A 85 18.02 -10.84 12.44
C GLN A 85 19.34 -10.17 12.86
N THR A 86 19.53 -8.90 12.49
CA THR A 86 20.70 -8.11 12.88
C THR A 86 20.73 -7.85 14.39
N GLU A 87 19.58 -7.55 14.99
CA GLU A 87 19.46 -7.39 16.44
C GLU A 87 19.73 -8.70 17.19
N ALA A 88 19.15 -9.82 16.75
CA ALA A 88 19.39 -11.12 17.36
C ALA A 88 20.87 -11.52 17.33
N THR A 89 21.56 -11.25 16.23
CA THR A 89 23.00 -11.50 16.08
C THR A 89 23.81 -10.63 17.05
N THR A 90 23.49 -9.33 17.10
CA THR A 90 24.18 -8.37 17.96
C THR A 90 23.99 -8.71 19.44
N ALA A 91 22.77 -9.07 19.86
CA ALA A 91 22.47 -9.50 21.23
C ALA A 91 23.24 -10.78 21.61
N GLY A 92 23.43 -11.71 20.66
CA GLY A 92 24.21 -12.92 20.88
C GLY A 92 25.71 -12.68 21.07
N LEU A 93 26.27 -11.58 20.54
CA LEU A 93 27.69 -11.23 20.69
C LEU A 93 28.05 -10.69 22.09
N PHE A 94 27.06 -10.20 22.83
CA PHE A 94 27.25 -9.65 24.18
C PHE A 94 26.94 -10.67 25.29
N ARG A 95 26.84 -11.97 24.95
CA ARG A 95 26.69 -13.09 25.89
C ARG A 95 27.98 -13.89 25.99
#